data_AF-A0A091AKJ8-F1
#
_entry.id   AF-A0A091AKJ8-F1
#
_cell.length_a   1.000
_cell.length_b   1.000
_cell.length_c   1.000
_cell.angle_alpha   90.00
_cell.angle_beta   90.00
_cell.angle_gamma   90.00
#
_symmetry.space_group_name_H-M   'P 1'
#
loop_
_entity.id
_entity.type
_entity.pdbx_description
1 polymer ?
#
loop_
_entity_poly.entity_id
_entity_poly.type
_entity_poly.pdbx_seq_one_letter_code
_entity_poly.pdbx_strand_id
1 'polypeptide(L)'
;MNHDDFLEAYLKDRKKIVEEALERYLPGKDHEPRELHGAMHYSVFAGGKRIRPILCLAAAEACGGDMAPAMPVACALELIHTYSLIHDDLPAMDNDDFRRGKPTSHKVFGEAAAILAGDALLTEAFVLLSRAEKVRLAAERRLAVIQEIAQAAGIAGMVGGQALDIRTEKNDQNIAGLTETHRRKTGALIMAAVKSGAMIAGASDEKISALGVYASHIGIAFQIADDILNVEGDESLMGKKTGSDAALGKVTYASLLGLDAAKVKLAQHIEAAIAGIAAFDSRALPLRVIARYIMERKS
;
A
#
# COMPACT_ATOMS: atom_id res chain seq x y z
N MET A 1 3.36 16.26 -23.19
CA MET A 1 2.69 15.81 -21.97
C MET A 1 3.59 16.23 -20.82
N ASN A 2 3.10 17.09 -19.91
CA ASN A 2 3.87 17.43 -18.71
C ASN A 2 3.91 16.19 -17.76
N HIS A 3 4.65 16.24 -16.65
CA HIS A 3 4.72 15.10 -15.74
C HIS A 3 3.38 14.77 -15.08
N ASP A 4 2.52 15.76 -14.85
CA ASP A 4 1.23 15.59 -14.19
C ASP A 4 0.23 14.85 -15.08
N ASP A 5 0.10 15.30 -16.34
CA ASP A 5 -0.71 14.65 -17.37
C ASP A 5 -0.26 13.20 -17.59
N PHE A 6 1.06 12.97 -17.59
CA PHE A 6 1.63 11.63 -17.72
C PHE A 6 1.25 10.75 -16.53
N LEU A 7 1.40 11.27 -15.31
CA LEU A 7 1.08 10.52 -14.11
C LEU A 7 -0.39 10.18 -14.05
N GLU A 8 -1.28 11.14 -14.30
CA GLU A 8 -2.72 10.90 -14.27
C GLU A 8 -3.11 9.80 -15.28
N ALA A 9 -2.61 9.90 -16.51
CA ALA A 9 -2.82 8.89 -17.53
C ALA A 9 -2.26 7.51 -17.10
N TYR A 10 -1.06 7.47 -16.54
CA TYR A 10 -0.41 6.25 -16.08
C TYR A 10 -1.16 5.60 -14.92
N LEU A 11 -1.51 6.36 -13.87
CA LEU A 11 -2.26 5.86 -12.72
C LEU A 11 -3.65 5.35 -13.13
N LYS A 12 -4.35 6.08 -14.01
CA LYS A 12 -5.67 5.70 -14.51
C LYS A 12 -5.61 4.40 -15.31
N ASP A 13 -4.65 4.29 -16.23
CA ASP A 13 -4.45 3.09 -17.04
C ASP A 13 -4.07 1.87 -16.18
N ARG A 14 -3.06 2.02 -15.32
CA ARG A 14 -2.60 0.91 -14.46
C ARG A 14 -3.67 0.50 -13.46
N LYS A 15 -4.42 1.45 -12.89
CA LYS A 15 -5.59 1.13 -12.05
C LYS A 15 -6.60 0.26 -12.79
N LYS A 16 -6.98 0.64 -14.01
CA LYS A 16 -7.94 -0.13 -14.82
C LYS A 16 -7.46 -1.56 -15.07
N ILE A 17 -6.21 -1.73 -15.50
CA ILE A 17 -5.63 -3.05 -15.79
C ILE A 17 -5.58 -3.92 -14.52
N VAL A 18 -5.25 -3.32 -13.37
CA VAL A 18 -5.24 -4.01 -12.08
C VAL A 18 -6.65 -4.43 -11.65
N GLU A 19 -7.66 -3.57 -11.82
CA GLU A 19 -9.04 -3.90 -11.48
C GLU A 19 -9.57 -5.06 -12.34
N GLU A 20 -9.30 -5.03 -13.66
CA GLU A 20 -9.64 -6.15 -14.54
C GLU A 20 -8.90 -7.45 -14.16
N ALA A 21 -7.67 -7.36 -13.65
CA ALA A 21 -6.93 -8.52 -13.19
C ALA A 21 -7.47 -9.07 -11.86
N LEU A 22 -7.83 -8.20 -10.92
CA LEU A 22 -8.46 -8.59 -9.65
C LEU A 22 -9.78 -9.33 -9.88
N GLU A 23 -10.62 -8.85 -10.80
CA GLU A 23 -11.89 -9.50 -11.18
C GLU A 23 -11.65 -10.94 -11.65
N ARG A 24 -10.56 -11.17 -12.40
CA ARG A 24 -10.19 -12.50 -12.91
C ARG A 24 -9.56 -13.41 -11.87
N TYR A 25 -8.85 -12.86 -10.89
CA TYR A 25 -8.10 -13.65 -9.91
C TYR A 25 -8.87 -13.93 -8.62
N LEU A 26 -9.83 -13.07 -8.26
CA LEU A 26 -10.72 -13.37 -7.15
C LEU A 26 -11.62 -14.57 -7.46
N PRO A 27 -11.86 -15.45 -6.49
CA PRO A 27 -12.89 -16.47 -6.61
C PRO A 27 -14.25 -15.85 -6.95
N GLY A 28 -15.02 -16.46 -7.86
CA GLY A 28 -16.28 -15.91 -8.35
C GLY A 28 -17.26 -15.54 -7.24
N LYS A 29 -17.92 -14.38 -7.36
CA LYS A 29 -18.79 -13.82 -6.31
C LYS A 29 -20.01 -14.68 -5.96
N ASP A 30 -20.44 -15.55 -6.89
CA ASP A 30 -21.66 -16.36 -6.77
C ASP A 30 -21.38 -17.79 -6.23
N HIS A 31 -20.13 -18.08 -5.83
CA HIS A 31 -19.75 -19.35 -5.22
C HIS A 31 -20.13 -19.44 -3.74
N GLU A 32 -20.33 -20.66 -3.23
CA GLU A 32 -20.54 -20.90 -1.80
C GLU A 32 -19.21 -20.87 -1.03
N PRO A 33 -19.15 -20.24 0.17
CA PRO A 33 -20.24 -19.54 0.85
C PRO A 33 -20.47 -18.12 0.32
N ARG A 34 -21.67 -17.84 -0.23
CA ARG A 34 -21.94 -16.61 -1.02
C ARG A 34 -21.69 -15.31 -0.26
N GLU A 35 -22.03 -15.25 1.02
CA GLU A 35 -21.86 -14.05 1.84
C GLU A 35 -20.38 -13.67 1.97
N LEU A 36 -19.50 -14.65 2.18
CA LEU A 36 -18.05 -14.43 2.28
C LEU A 36 -17.49 -13.91 0.94
N HIS A 37 -17.87 -14.55 -0.17
CA HIS A 37 -17.49 -14.10 -1.50
C HIS A 37 -17.98 -12.66 -1.76
N GLY A 38 -19.23 -12.34 -1.36
CA GLY A 38 -19.77 -10.99 -1.41
C GLY A 38 -18.96 -9.97 -0.62
N ALA A 39 -18.58 -10.29 0.62
CA ALA A 39 -17.78 -9.41 1.48
C ALA A 39 -16.36 -9.17 0.94
N MET A 40 -15.72 -10.21 0.40
CA MET A 40 -14.41 -10.10 -0.26
C MET A 40 -14.48 -9.18 -1.48
N HIS A 41 -15.42 -9.44 -2.40
CA HIS A 41 -15.61 -8.62 -3.61
C HIS A 41 -15.96 -7.18 -3.28
N TYR A 42 -16.92 -6.98 -2.37
CA TYR A 42 -17.33 -5.65 -1.92
C TYR A 42 -16.13 -4.83 -1.46
N SER A 43 -15.28 -5.41 -0.60
CA SER A 43 -14.15 -4.72 0.00
C SER A 43 -13.04 -4.44 -1.03
N VAL A 44 -12.73 -5.42 -1.89
CA VAL A 44 -11.71 -5.24 -2.95
C VAL A 44 -12.16 -4.17 -3.95
N PHE A 45 -13.44 -4.14 -4.33
CA PHE A 45 -13.99 -3.19 -5.31
C PHE A 45 -14.70 -1.98 -4.69
N ALA A 46 -14.48 -1.69 -3.40
CA ALA A 46 -15.00 -0.50 -2.74
C ALA A 46 -14.41 0.82 -3.28
N GLY A 47 -13.43 0.74 -4.17
CA GLY A 47 -12.69 1.88 -4.74
C GLY A 47 -11.21 1.77 -4.39
N GLY A 48 -10.47 2.87 -4.43
CA GLY A 48 -9.05 2.93 -4.06
C GLY A 48 -8.13 3.38 -5.19
N LYS A 49 -6.92 3.80 -4.81
CA LYS A 49 -5.89 4.33 -5.74
C LYS A 49 -5.02 3.22 -6.37
N ARG A 50 -5.06 1.99 -5.82
CA ARG A 50 -4.24 0.83 -6.25
C ARG A 50 -2.72 1.10 -6.27
N ILE A 51 -2.24 1.94 -5.37
CA ILE A 51 -0.84 2.38 -5.35
C ILE A 51 0.14 1.21 -5.23
N ARG A 52 -0.12 0.23 -4.36
CA ARG A 52 0.77 -0.92 -4.15
C ARG A 52 0.92 -1.79 -5.42
N PRO A 53 -0.17 -2.21 -6.09
CA PRO A 53 -0.10 -2.82 -7.41
C PRO A 53 0.69 -1.98 -8.42
N ILE A 54 0.39 -0.69 -8.51
CA ILE A 54 1.03 0.22 -9.47
C ILE A 54 2.53 0.32 -9.21
N LEU A 55 2.95 0.43 -7.96
CA LEU A 55 4.37 0.45 -7.57
C LEU A 55 5.08 -0.87 -7.93
N CYS A 56 4.42 -2.01 -7.75
CA CYS A 56 4.96 -3.31 -8.15
C CYS A 56 5.16 -3.37 -9.67
N LEU A 57 4.18 -2.93 -10.46
CA LEU A 57 4.27 -2.92 -11.92
C LEU A 57 5.33 -1.92 -12.42
N ALA A 58 5.35 -0.70 -11.86
CA ALA A 58 6.32 0.33 -12.20
C ALA A 58 7.76 -0.10 -11.87
N ALA A 59 7.97 -0.83 -10.78
CA ALA A 59 9.28 -1.38 -10.43
C ALA A 59 9.72 -2.49 -11.41
N ALA A 60 8.80 -3.35 -11.85
CA ALA A 60 9.10 -4.34 -12.89
C ALA A 60 9.50 -3.66 -14.21
N GLU A 61 8.75 -2.64 -14.64
CA GLU A 61 9.03 -1.83 -15.83
C GLU A 61 10.39 -1.12 -15.73
N ALA A 62 10.69 -0.50 -14.58
CA ALA A 62 11.96 0.18 -14.32
C ALA A 62 13.17 -0.77 -14.45
N CYS A 63 12.97 -2.05 -14.14
CA CYS A 63 13.97 -3.09 -14.31
C CYS A 63 14.03 -3.69 -15.72
N GLY A 64 13.11 -3.30 -16.61
CA GLY A 64 13.00 -3.79 -17.98
C GLY A 64 12.18 -5.06 -18.15
N GLY A 65 11.42 -5.45 -17.12
CA GLY A 65 10.50 -6.60 -17.19
C GLY A 65 9.12 -6.24 -17.72
N ASP A 66 8.38 -7.26 -18.11
CA ASP A 66 6.99 -7.13 -18.54
C ASP A 66 6.01 -7.05 -17.35
N MET A 67 4.89 -6.37 -17.55
CA MET A 67 3.81 -6.29 -16.56
C MET A 67 3.11 -7.64 -16.33
N ALA A 68 2.97 -8.47 -17.38
CA ALA A 68 2.15 -9.67 -17.31
C ALA A 68 2.62 -10.68 -16.25
N PRO A 69 3.93 -11.00 -16.12
CA PRO A 69 4.44 -11.82 -15.02
C PRO A 69 4.30 -11.17 -13.63
N ALA A 70 4.30 -9.85 -13.55
CA ALA A 70 4.17 -9.10 -12.30
C ALA A 70 2.71 -8.96 -11.83
N MET A 71 1.73 -9.10 -12.73
CA MET A 71 0.32 -8.86 -12.44
C MET A 71 -0.27 -9.71 -11.30
N PRO A 72 -0.02 -11.04 -11.21
CA PRO A 72 -0.52 -11.84 -10.09
C PRO A 72 0.03 -11.37 -8.75
N VAL A 73 1.30 -10.95 -8.70
CA VAL A 73 1.95 -10.44 -7.49
C VAL A 73 1.39 -9.08 -7.11
N ALA A 74 1.19 -8.19 -8.09
CA ALA A 74 0.53 -6.90 -7.89
C ALA A 74 -0.89 -7.09 -7.31
N CYS A 75 -1.66 -8.04 -7.82
CA CYS A 75 -2.99 -8.36 -7.28
C CYS A 75 -2.91 -8.92 -5.86
N ALA A 76 -2.00 -9.86 -5.58
CA ALA A 76 -1.81 -10.43 -4.25
C ALA A 76 -1.50 -9.34 -3.20
N LEU A 77 -0.68 -8.34 -3.54
CA LEU A 77 -0.40 -7.19 -2.68
C LEU A 77 -1.66 -6.35 -2.38
N GLU A 78 -2.57 -6.22 -3.34
CA GLU A 78 -3.84 -5.51 -3.12
C GLU A 78 -4.83 -6.33 -2.28
N LEU A 79 -4.84 -7.67 -2.42
CA LEU A 79 -5.63 -8.53 -1.53
C LEU A 79 -5.10 -8.41 -0.09
N ILE A 80 -3.78 -8.42 0.09
CA ILE A 80 -3.12 -8.18 1.37
C ILE A 80 -3.48 -6.82 1.96
N HIS A 81 -3.39 -5.76 1.14
CA HIS A 81 -3.79 -4.43 1.58
C HIS A 81 -5.28 -4.35 1.92
N THR A 82 -6.15 -5.03 1.17
CA THR A 82 -7.59 -4.97 1.39
C THR A 82 -7.97 -5.69 2.69
N TYR A 83 -7.39 -6.86 2.99
CA TYR A 83 -7.68 -7.51 4.28
C TYR A 83 -7.28 -6.60 5.44
N SER A 84 -6.13 -5.94 5.33
CA SER A 84 -5.63 -5.13 6.44
C SER A 84 -6.61 -4.02 6.77
N LEU A 85 -7.23 -3.42 5.75
CA LEU A 85 -8.27 -2.40 5.92
C LEU A 85 -9.56 -2.96 6.52
N ILE A 86 -10.01 -4.14 6.06
CA ILE A 86 -11.22 -4.77 6.62
C ILE A 86 -11.06 -5.00 8.12
N HIS A 87 -9.91 -5.52 8.55
CA HIS A 87 -9.63 -5.77 9.96
C HIS A 87 -9.39 -4.48 10.76
N ASP A 88 -8.67 -3.51 10.20
CA ASP A 88 -8.43 -2.20 10.81
C ASP A 88 -9.75 -1.47 11.13
N ASP A 89 -10.76 -1.61 10.26
CA ASP A 89 -12.07 -0.98 10.42
C ASP A 89 -12.98 -1.65 11.48
N LEU A 90 -12.61 -2.80 12.06
CA LEU A 90 -13.47 -3.52 13.01
C LEU A 90 -13.68 -2.75 14.33
N PRO A 91 -14.78 -3.00 15.07
CA PRO A 91 -15.06 -2.31 16.35
C PRO A 91 -13.96 -2.42 17.41
N ALA A 92 -13.21 -3.53 17.41
CA ALA A 92 -12.09 -3.75 18.34
C ALA A 92 -10.79 -3.03 17.93
N MET A 93 -10.79 -2.36 16.77
CA MET A 93 -9.64 -1.70 16.14
C MET A 93 -9.95 -0.20 16.00
N ASP A 94 -10.00 0.36 14.78
CA ASP A 94 -10.31 1.78 14.57
C ASP A 94 -11.82 2.07 14.64
N ASN A 95 -12.69 1.05 14.59
CA ASN A 95 -14.15 1.17 14.66
C ASN A 95 -14.72 2.18 13.63
N ASP A 96 -14.18 2.18 12.42
CA ASP A 96 -14.58 3.07 11.33
C ASP A 96 -15.91 2.62 10.70
N ASP A 97 -16.87 3.54 10.56
CA ASP A 97 -18.15 3.27 9.91
C ASP A 97 -18.07 3.34 8.37
N PHE A 98 -17.12 4.10 7.83
CA PHE A 98 -16.97 4.36 6.40
C PHE A 98 -15.53 4.23 5.92
N ARG A 99 -15.36 3.65 4.72
CA ARG A 99 -14.11 3.60 3.97
C ARG A 99 -14.32 3.87 2.49
N ARG A 100 -13.50 4.74 1.91
CA ARG A 100 -13.55 5.11 0.49
C ARG A 100 -14.94 5.61 0.06
N GLY A 101 -15.63 6.32 0.95
CA GLY A 101 -16.98 6.85 0.72
C GLY A 101 -18.11 5.81 0.77
N LYS A 102 -17.83 4.57 1.21
CA LYS A 102 -18.81 3.48 1.37
C LYS A 102 -18.81 2.95 2.79
N PRO A 103 -19.89 2.33 3.29
CA PRO A 103 -19.90 1.66 4.60
C PRO A 103 -18.80 0.60 4.69
N THR A 104 -18.18 0.43 5.85
CA THR A 104 -17.15 -0.60 6.06
C THR A 104 -17.73 -2.01 5.99
N SER A 105 -16.88 -3.01 5.73
CA SER A 105 -17.32 -4.40 5.51
C SER A 105 -18.18 -4.92 6.67
N HIS A 106 -17.79 -4.63 7.92
CA HIS A 106 -18.54 -5.09 9.10
C HIS A 106 -19.90 -4.40 9.26
N LYS A 107 -20.10 -3.21 8.68
CA LYS A 107 -21.42 -2.55 8.65
C LYS A 107 -22.36 -3.16 7.62
N VAL A 108 -21.83 -3.71 6.54
CA VAL A 108 -22.62 -4.31 5.45
C VAL A 108 -22.92 -5.78 5.72
N PHE A 109 -21.92 -6.54 6.17
CA PHE A 109 -21.97 -8.01 6.28
C PHE A 109 -21.87 -8.51 7.73
N GLY A 110 -21.71 -7.62 8.71
CA GLY A 110 -21.45 -8.00 10.10
C GLY A 110 -19.99 -8.35 10.37
N GLU A 111 -19.63 -8.38 11.65
CA GLU A 111 -18.24 -8.58 12.09
C GLU A 111 -17.67 -9.95 11.70
N ALA A 112 -18.45 -11.02 11.84
CA ALA A 112 -17.99 -12.37 11.52
C ALA A 112 -17.61 -12.52 10.04
N ALA A 113 -18.46 -12.05 9.13
CA ALA A 113 -18.18 -12.08 7.69
C ALA A 113 -16.99 -11.17 7.33
N ALA A 114 -16.86 -10.00 7.97
CA ALA A 114 -15.71 -9.12 7.76
C ALA A 114 -14.38 -9.75 8.21
N ILE A 115 -14.35 -10.37 9.39
CA ILE A 115 -13.16 -11.10 9.88
C ILE A 115 -12.77 -12.18 8.89
N LEU A 116 -13.71 -13.05 8.51
CA LEU A 116 -13.47 -14.15 7.58
C LEU A 116 -13.08 -13.67 6.18
N ALA A 117 -13.65 -12.56 5.70
CA ALA A 117 -13.27 -11.96 4.42
C ALA A 117 -11.83 -11.48 4.43
N GLY A 118 -11.38 -10.89 5.54
CA GLY A 118 -9.98 -10.53 5.72
C GLY A 118 -9.06 -11.77 5.71
N ASP A 119 -9.40 -12.79 6.49
CA ASP A 119 -8.63 -14.04 6.55
C ASP A 119 -8.52 -14.74 5.19
N ALA A 120 -9.64 -14.77 4.45
CA ALA A 120 -9.71 -15.33 3.12
C ALA A 120 -8.86 -14.53 2.12
N LEU A 121 -8.94 -13.19 2.12
CA LEU A 121 -8.14 -12.36 1.21
C LEU A 121 -6.63 -12.49 1.46
N LEU A 122 -6.22 -12.53 2.74
CA LEU A 122 -4.83 -12.80 3.11
C LEU A 122 -4.36 -14.15 2.55
N THR A 123 -5.17 -15.19 2.72
CA THR A 123 -4.81 -16.54 2.29
C THR A 123 -4.84 -16.69 0.76
N GLU A 124 -5.85 -16.13 0.09
CA GLU A 124 -5.96 -16.12 -1.38
C GLU A 124 -4.81 -15.36 -2.05
N ALA A 125 -4.23 -14.35 -1.39
CA ALA A 125 -3.00 -13.72 -1.87
C ALA A 125 -1.86 -14.74 -1.99
N PHE A 126 -1.65 -15.62 -1.00
CA PHE A 126 -0.61 -16.64 -1.05
C PHE A 126 -0.96 -17.82 -1.98
N VAL A 127 -2.25 -18.15 -2.12
CA VAL A 127 -2.71 -19.06 -3.18
C VAL A 127 -2.33 -18.51 -4.54
N LEU A 128 -2.58 -17.22 -4.81
CA LEU A 128 -2.23 -16.59 -6.08
C LEU A 128 -0.71 -16.56 -6.32
N LEU A 129 0.07 -16.22 -5.29
CA LEU A 129 1.54 -16.18 -5.40
C LEU A 129 2.16 -17.56 -5.66
N SER A 130 1.54 -18.64 -5.18
CA SER A 130 2.05 -20.01 -5.32
C SER A 130 1.69 -20.69 -6.65
N ARG A 131 0.79 -20.12 -7.44
CA ARG A 131 0.34 -20.66 -8.75
C ARG A 131 1.41 -20.49 -9.84
N ALA A 132 2.06 -21.59 -10.23
CA ALA A 132 3.18 -21.60 -11.19
C ALA A 132 2.76 -21.19 -12.60
N GLU A 133 1.53 -21.53 -12.97
CA GLU A 133 0.92 -21.21 -14.25
C GLU A 133 0.64 -19.71 -14.41
N LYS A 134 0.58 -18.97 -13.29
CA LYS A 134 0.37 -17.52 -13.24
C LYS A 134 1.68 -16.76 -13.02
N VAL A 135 2.43 -17.12 -11.97
CA VAL A 135 3.73 -16.53 -11.65
C VAL A 135 4.82 -17.35 -12.33
N ARG A 136 5.08 -17.05 -13.61
CA ARG A 136 6.03 -17.75 -14.47
C ARG A 136 7.49 -17.40 -14.15
N LEU A 137 7.92 -17.74 -12.93
CA LEU A 137 9.28 -17.57 -12.43
C LEU A 137 9.89 -18.93 -12.07
N ALA A 138 11.21 -18.98 -11.99
CA ALA A 138 11.91 -20.07 -11.31
C ALA A 138 11.40 -20.21 -9.87
N ALA A 139 11.31 -21.45 -9.37
CA ALA A 139 10.70 -21.75 -8.08
C ALA A 139 11.36 -20.97 -6.94
N GLU A 140 12.68 -20.83 -6.96
CA GLU A 140 13.49 -20.13 -5.97
C GLU A 140 13.16 -18.63 -5.96
N ARG A 141 13.05 -18.00 -7.13
CA ARG A 141 12.67 -16.57 -7.23
C ARG A 141 11.26 -16.33 -6.73
N ARG A 142 10.33 -17.23 -7.06
CA ARG A 142 8.95 -17.15 -6.58
C ARG A 142 8.85 -17.31 -5.06
N LEU A 143 9.62 -18.25 -4.49
CA LEU A 143 9.71 -18.43 -3.04
C LEU A 143 10.29 -17.18 -2.36
N ALA A 144 11.31 -16.54 -2.96
CA ALA A 144 11.86 -15.30 -2.46
C ALA A 144 10.83 -14.16 -2.47
N VAL A 145 10.00 -14.04 -3.53
CA VAL A 145 8.90 -13.06 -3.57
C VAL A 145 7.85 -13.35 -2.50
N ILE A 146 7.44 -14.62 -2.34
CA ILE A 146 6.51 -15.04 -1.28
C ILE A 146 7.08 -14.69 0.10
N GLN A 147 8.36 -14.95 0.34
CA GLN A 147 9.03 -14.65 1.60
C GLN A 147 9.07 -13.14 1.88
N GLU A 148 9.43 -12.32 0.89
CA GLU A 148 9.45 -10.85 1.01
C GLU A 148 8.07 -10.33 1.41
N ILE A 149 7.02 -10.78 0.72
CA ILE A 149 5.64 -10.36 0.99
C ILE A 149 5.15 -10.87 2.34
N ALA A 150 5.44 -12.12 2.70
CA ALA A 150 5.06 -12.68 4.00
C ALA A 150 5.70 -11.95 5.18
N GLN A 151 6.99 -11.62 5.08
CA GLN A 151 7.67 -10.83 6.11
C GLN A 151 7.07 -9.43 6.24
N ALA A 152 6.75 -8.79 5.12
CA ALA A 152 6.16 -7.46 5.10
C ALA A 152 4.70 -7.43 5.58
N ALA A 153 3.91 -8.47 5.34
CA ALA A 153 2.54 -8.58 5.83
C ALA A 153 2.48 -8.98 7.32
N GLY A 154 3.40 -9.81 7.79
CA GLY A 154 3.39 -10.40 9.12
C GLY A 154 3.93 -9.50 10.24
N ILE A 155 4.40 -10.16 11.31
CA ILE A 155 4.84 -9.52 12.57
C ILE A 155 6.05 -8.58 12.42
N ALA A 156 6.92 -8.84 11.45
CA ALA A 156 8.07 -7.97 11.17
C ALA A 156 7.68 -6.70 10.39
N GLY A 157 6.49 -6.69 9.79
CA GLY A 157 5.96 -5.60 9.00
C GLY A 157 4.57 -5.18 9.47
N MET A 158 3.59 -5.20 8.58
CA MET A 158 2.29 -4.56 8.71
C MET A 158 1.53 -4.93 9.99
N VAL A 159 1.38 -6.23 10.29
CA VAL A 159 0.69 -6.67 11.53
C VAL A 159 1.44 -6.22 12.79
N GLY A 160 2.78 -6.29 12.79
CA GLY A 160 3.56 -5.77 13.91
C GLY A 160 3.44 -4.26 14.08
N GLY A 161 3.42 -3.53 12.96
CA GLY A 161 3.16 -2.09 12.95
C GLY A 161 1.78 -1.74 13.48
N GLN A 162 0.75 -2.50 13.12
CA GLN A 162 -0.60 -2.34 13.66
C GLN A 162 -0.64 -2.56 15.17
N ALA A 163 0.05 -3.59 15.67
CA ALA A 163 0.13 -3.85 17.11
C ALA A 163 0.84 -2.72 17.88
N LEU A 164 1.88 -2.12 17.29
CA LEU A 164 2.55 -0.94 17.85
C LEU A 164 1.62 0.28 17.85
N ASP A 165 0.87 0.49 16.77
CA ASP A 165 -0.07 1.59 16.63
C ASP A 165 -1.16 1.55 17.71
N ILE A 166 -1.79 0.38 17.92
CA ILE A 166 -2.81 0.17 18.95
C ILE A 166 -2.25 0.35 20.37
N ARG A 167 -1.05 -0.18 20.62
CA ARG A 167 -0.40 -0.11 21.95
C ARG A 167 0.08 1.27 22.32
N THR A 168 0.18 2.18 21.36
CA THR A 168 0.72 3.50 21.63
C THR A 168 -0.25 4.28 22.51
N GLU A 169 0.03 4.29 23.81
CA GLU A 169 -0.55 5.27 24.72
C GLU A 169 -0.06 6.66 24.31
N LYS A 170 -0.97 7.64 24.35
CA LYS A 170 -0.83 9.00 23.79
C LYS A 170 0.40 9.80 24.27
N ASN A 171 1.14 9.32 25.28
CA ASN A 171 2.18 10.08 25.98
C ASN A 171 3.63 9.58 25.76
N ASP A 172 3.87 8.44 25.10
CA ASP A 172 5.21 7.81 25.05
C ASP A 172 5.88 7.77 23.66
N GLN A 173 5.26 8.33 22.62
CA GLN A 173 5.85 8.33 21.28
C GLN A 173 6.77 9.53 21.04
N ASN A 174 8.07 9.23 20.88
CA ASN A 174 9.02 10.11 20.21
C ASN A 174 9.05 9.84 18.70
N ILE A 175 9.75 10.69 17.94
CA ILE A 175 9.86 10.58 16.48
C ILE A 175 10.38 9.21 16.04
N ALA A 176 11.29 8.59 16.80
CA ALA A 176 11.85 7.29 16.45
C ALA A 176 10.80 6.17 16.56
N GLY A 177 9.99 6.19 17.63
CA GLY A 177 8.86 5.27 17.81
C GLY A 177 7.81 5.42 16.71
N LEU A 178 7.40 6.66 16.41
CA LEU A 178 6.46 6.96 15.32
C LEU A 178 6.98 6.46 13.97
N THR A 179 8.25 6.74 13.68
CA THR A 179 8.91 6.30 12.44
C THR A 179 8.93 4.78 12.32
N GLU A 180 9.19 4.05 13.41
CA GLU A 180 9.19 2.59 13.41
C GLU A 180 7.78 2.02 13.20
N THR A 181 6.76 2.59 13.85
CA THR A 181 5.35 2.22 13.63
C THR A 181 4.98 2.39 12.15
N HIS A 182 5.28 3.55 11.56
CA HIS A 182 4.96 3.81 10.15
C HIS A 182 5.77 2.98 9.16
N ARG A 183 7.06 2.76 9.44
CA ARG A 183 7.92 1.87 8.65
C ARG A 183 7.32 0.47 8.58
N ARG A 184 6.75 -0.03 9.68
CA ARG A 184 6.11 -1.35 9.73
C ARG A 184 4.70 -1.35 9.16
N LYS A 185 3.78 -0.54 9.70
CA LYS A 185 2.35 -0.53 9.38
C LYS A 185 2.11 -0.21 7.89
N THR A 186 2.78 0.81 7.37
CA THR A 186 2.56 1.30 6.00
C THR A 186 3.73 0.97 5.08
N GLY A 187 4.95 1.27 5.54
CA GLY A 187 6.17 1.19 4.72
C GLY A 187 6.54 -0.22 4.26
N ALA A 188 6.35 -1.24 5.12
CA ALA A 188 6.78 -2.60 4.83
C ALA A 188 6.12 -3.16 3.57
N LEU A 189 4.80 -2.99 3.42
CA LEU A 189 4.07 -3.50 2.27
C LEU A 189 4.35 -2.69 0.98
N ILE A 190 4.63 -1.39 1.10
CA ILE A 190 5.09 -0.56 -0.02
C ILE A 190 6.46 -1.04 -0.51
N MET A 191 7.38 -1.29 0.42
CA MET A 191 8.71 -1.83 0.12
C MET A 191 8.63 -3.20 -0.54
N ALA A 192 7.82 -4.11 0.01
CA ALA A 192 7.60 -5.41 -0.60
C ALA A 192 7.01 -5.31 -2.00
N ALA A 193 6.08 -4.38 -2.25
CA ALA A 193 5.52 -4.17 -3.58
C ALA A 193 6.60 -3.79 -4.60
N VAL A 194 7.43 -2.79 -4.28
CA VAL A 194 8.50 -2.33 -5.16
C VAL A 194 9.57 -3.40 -5.37
N LYS A 195 10.06 -4.04 -4.29
CA LYS A 195 11.08 -5.10 -4.39
C LYS A 195 10.57 -6.31 -5.16
N SER A 196 9.33 -6.73 -4.93
CA SER A 196 8.74 -7.86 -5.66
C SER A 196 8.69 -7.61 -7.16
N GLY A 197 8.31 -6.40 -7.59
CA GLY A 197 8.34 -6.00 -9.01
C GLY A 197 9.72 -6.18 -9.64
N ALA A 198 10.77 -5.72 -8.95
CA ALA A 198 12.15 -5.87 -9.39
C ALA A 198 12.60 -7.34 -9.47
N MET A 199 12.26 -8.15 -8.45
CA MET A 199 12.59 -9.57 -8.39
C MET A 199 11.93 -10.35 -9.53
N ILE A 200 10.67 -10.05 -9.84
CA ILE A 200 9.92 -10.68 -10.94
C ILE A 200 10.53 -10.30 -12.30
N ALA A 201 10.97 -9.06 -12.46
CA ALA A 201 11.68 -8.61 -13.65
C ALA A 201 13.09 -9.22 -13.81
N GLY A 202 13.55 -10.01 -12.83
CA GLY A 202 14.88 -10.62 -12.86
C GLY A 202 16.00 -9.60 -12.69
N ALA A 203 15.73 -8.51 -11.98
CA ALA A 203 16.71 -7.47 -11.68
C ALA A 203 17.89 -8.03 -10.87
N SER A 204 19.03 -7.36 -10.96
CA SER A 204 20.19 -7.65 -10.11
C SER A 204 19.95 -7.20 -8.67
N ASP A 205 20.73 -7.73 -7.74
CA ASP A 205 20.62 -7.39 -6.32
C ASP A 205 20.87 -5.90 -6.06
N GLU A 206 21.73 -5.26 -6.86
CA GLU A 206 21.98 -3.82 -6.76
C GLU A 206 20.73 -3.01 -7.13
N LYS A 207 20.01 -3.41 -8.19
CA LYS A 207 18.75 -2.77 -8.58
C LYS A 207 17.65 -3.00 -7.55
N ILE A 208 17.54 -4.21 -7.01
CA ILE A 208 16.57 -4.55 -5.96
C ILE A 208 16.87 -3.72 -4.70
N SER A 209 18.13 -3.59 -4.31
CA SER A 209 18.57 -2.78 -3.17
C SER A 209 18.26 -1.29 -3.36
N ALA A 210 18.61 -0.73 -4.52
CA ALA A 210 18.31 0.65 -4.87
C ALA A 210 16.81 0.96 -4.84
N LEU A 211 15.99 0.06 -5.37
CA LEU A 211 14.53 0.15 -5.31
C LEU A 211 13.99 -0.02 -3.88
N GLY A 212 14.65 -0.82 -3.04
CA GLY A 212 14.37 -0.91 -1.61
C GLY A 212 14.61 0.41 -0.88
N VAL A 213 15.72 1.11 -1.17
CA VAL A 213 16.00 2.45 -0.64
C VAL A 213 14.93 3.45 -1.10
N TYR A 214 14.59 3.45 -2.38
CA TYR A 214 13.48 4.27 -2.89
C TYR A 214 12.19 4.01 -2.10
N ALA A 215 11.80 2.75 -1.95
CA ALA A 215 10.53 2.40 -1.34
C ALA A 215 10.46 2.70 0.17
N SER A 216 11.59 2.60 0.89
CA SER A 216 11.65 2.93 2.31
C SER A 216 11.39 4.43 2.56
N HIS A 217 11.97 5.29 1.71
CA HIS A 217 11.72 6.72 1.78
C HIS A 217 10.28 7.08 1.35
N ILE A 218 9.77 6.44 0.30
CA ILE A 218 8.39 6.65 -0.18
C ILE A 218 7.36 6.22 0.87
N GLY A 219 7.58 5.11 1.57
CA GLY A 219 6.67 4.64 2.61
C GLY A 219 6.53 5.65 3.76
N ILE A 220 7.64 6.27 4.18
CA ILE A 220 7.62 7.32 5.22
C ILE A 220 7.01 8.62 4.66
N ALA A 221 7.38 9.02 3.45
CA ALA A 221 6.85 10.21 2.80
C ALA A 221 5.32 10.16 2.65
N PHE A 222 4.76 9.01 2.29
CA PHE A 222 3.30 8.82 2.26
C PHE A 222 2.68 9.18 3.61
N GLN A 223 3.25 8.71 4.71
CA GLN A 223 2.65 8.97 6.01
C GLN A 223 2.80 10.43 6.44
N ILE A 224 3.98 11.04 6.26
CA ILE A 224 4.18 12.47 6.55
C ILE A 224 3.18 13.31 5.73
N ALA A 225 2.96 12.98 4.46
CA ALA A 225 2.01 13.70 3.63
C ALA A 225 0.55 13.48 4.07
N ASP A 226 0.18 12.30 4.58
CA ASP A 226 -1.16 12.05 5.14
C ASP A 226 -1.38 12.88 6.42
N ASP A 227 -0.36 12.95 7.28
CA ASP A 227 -0.39 13.74 8.51
C ASP A 227 -0.52 15.24 8.22
N ILE A 228 0.20 15.75 7.22
CA ILE A 228 0.11 17.15 6.76
C ILE A 228 -1.30 17.42 6.20
N LEU A 229 -1.83 16.51 5.38
CA LEU A 229 -3.18 16.63 4.83
C LEU A 229 -4.25 16.61 5.93
N ASN A 230 -4.08 15.83 7.00
CA ASN A 230 -5.03 15.84 8.13
C ASN A 230 -5.14 17.23 8.79
N VAL A 231 -4.08 18.04 8.73
CA VAL A 231 -4.02 19.39 9.30
C VAL A 231 -4.45 20.48 8.32
N GLU A 232 -3.97 20.45 7.06
CA GLU A 232 -4.18 21.53 6.07
C GLU A 232 -5.19 21.19 4.96
N GLY A 233 -5.61 19.93 4.85
CA GLY A 233 -6.40 19.44 3.73
C GLY A 233 -7.80 20.05 3.66
N ASP A 234 -8.40 19.97 2.47
CA ASP A 234 -9.81 20.31 2.29
C ASP A 234 -10.68 19.10 2.67
N GLU A 235 -11.54 19.26 3.67
CA GLU A 235 -12.45 18.21 4.14
C GLU A 235 -13.29 17.60 3.00
N SER A 236 -13.66 18.41 2.01
CA SER A 236 -14.48 18.00 0.87
C SER A 236 -13.73 17.07 -0.09
N LEU A 237 -12.40 17.18 -0.17
CA LEU A 237 -11.54 16.38 -1.05
C LEU A 237 -11.01 15.12 -0.37
N MET A 238 -10.84 15.14 0.96
CA MET A 238 -10.26 14.03 1.71
C MET A 238 -11.25 12.91 2.04
N GLY A 239 -12.56 13.19 2.06
CA GLY A 239 -13.59 12.20 2.43
C GLY A 239 -13.54 11.77 3.91
N LYS A 240 -12.74 12.45 4.74
CA LYS A 240 -12.71 12.38 6.23
C LYS A 240 -12.55 13.82 6.77
N LYS A 241 -13.01 14.08 7.99
CA LYS A 241 -12.86 15.40 8.65
C LYS A 241 -11.39 15.70 8.95
N THR A 242 -10.97 16.95 8.74
CA THR A 242 -9.65 17.42 9.17
C THR A 242 -9.57 17.46 10.69
N GLY A 243 -8.36 17.29 11.24
CA GLY A 243 -8.15 17.23 12.69
C GLY A 243 -8.72 15.99 13.37
N SER A 244 -9.12 14.97 12.62
CA SER A 244 -9.57 13.68 13.18
C SER A 244 -8.47 13.01 14.01
N ASP A 245 -7.21 13.11 13.58
CA ASP A 245 -6.08 12.57 14.32
C ASP A 245 -5.87 13.31 15.66
N ALA A 246 -6.03 14.64 15.65
CA ALA A 246 -5.96 15.45 16.87
C ALA A 246 -7.12 15.13 17.83
N ALA A 247 -8.35 14.95 17.32
CA ALA A 247 -9.51 14.58 18.12
C ALA A 247 -9.37 13.20 18.77
N LEU A 248 -8.71 12.26 18.07
CA LEU A 248 -8.37 10.94 18.59
C LEU A 248 -7.10 10.94 19.46
N GLY A 249 -6.39 12.07 19.54
CA GLY A 249 -5.11 12.21 20.25
C GLY A 249 -4.01 11.32 19.67
N LYS A 250 -4.03 11.06 18.36
CA LYS A 250 -2.98 10.33 17.64
C LYS A 250 -1.74 11.23 17.53
N VAL A 251 -0.57 10.65 17.77
CA VAL A 251 0.72 11.32 17.59
C VAL A 251 1.09 11.24 16.11
N THR A 252 1.37 12.38 15.49
CA THR A 252 1.71 12.51 14.06
C THR A 252 3.03 13.25 13.87
N TYR A 253 3.60 13.20 12.66
CA TYR A 253 4.77 14.02 12.35
C TYR A 253 4.45 15.52 12.48
N ALA A 254 3.25 15.94 12.06
CA ALA A 254 2.82 17.32 12.19
C ALA A 254 2.73 17.77 13.65
N SER A 255 2.24 16.91 14.56
CA SER A 255 2.16 17.25 15.99
C SER A 255 3.52 17.23 16.69
N LEU A 256 4.44 16.34 16.31
CA LEU A 256 5.76 16.22 16.95
C LEU A 256 6.78 17.24 16.46
N LEU A 257 6.78 17.54 15.16
CA LEU A 257 7.79 18.40 14.53
C LEU A 257 7.28 19.83 14.30
N GLY A 258 5.96 20.01 14.25
CA GLY A 258 5.36 21.17 13.61
C GLY A 258 5.29 21.01 12.08
N LEU A 259 4.36 21.75 11.49
CA LEU A 259 3.97 21.60 10.08
C LEU A 259 5.09 21.93 9.10
N ASP A 260 5.82 23.02 9.33
CA ASP A 260 6.93 23.44 8.45
C ASP A 260 8.07 22.40 8.46
N ALA A 261 8.43 21.90 9.64
CA ALA A 261 9.46 20.89 9.77
C ALA A 261 9.01 19.54 9.16
N ALA A 262 7.72 19.18 9.28
CA ALA A 262 7.15 18.02 8.60
C ALA A 262 7.23 18.16 7.07
N LYS A 263 6.93 19.34 6.50
CA LYS A 263 7.08 19.62 5.05
C LYS A 263 8.54 19.51 4.57
N VAL A 264 9.49 20.04 5.35
CA VAL A 264 10.92 19.88 5.05
C VAL A 264 11.32 18.40 5.08
N LYS A 265 10.85 17.66 6.09
CA LYS A 265 11.13 16.22 6.21
C LYS A 265 10.55 15.42 5.05
N LEU A 266 9.33 15.75 4.61
CA LEU A 266 8.70 15.17 3.42
C LEU A 266 9.58 15.37 2.18
N ALA A 267 10.00 16.61 1.92
CA ALA A 267 10.86 16.93 0.77
C ALA A 267 12.17 16.14 0.80
N GLN A 268 12.82 16.02 1.97
CA GLN A 268 14.04 15.22 2.13
C GLN A 268 13.83 13.74 1.79
N HIS A 269 12.70 13.15 2.20
CA HIS A 269 12.39 11.76 1.84
C HIS A 269 12.16 11.60 0.34
N ILE A 270 11.47 12.55 -0.32
CA ILE A 270 11.25 12.51 -1.77
C ILE A 270 12.57 12.65 -2.55
N GLU A 271 13.43 13.59 -2.17
CA GLU A 271 14.75 13.75 -2.79
C GLU A 271 15.61 12.49 -2.64
N ALA A 272 15.66 11.92 -1.45
CA ALA A 272 16.41 10.68 -1.18
C ALA A 272 15.84 9.49 -1.97
N ALA A 273 14.52 9.38 -2.09
CA ALA A 273 13.89 8.34 -2.91
C ALA A 273 14.33 8.45 -4.38
N ILE A 274 14.21 9.65 -4.97
CA ILE A 274 14.57 9.89 -6.38
C ILE A 274 16.07 9.66 -6.60
N ALA A 275 16.93 10.10 -5.67
CA ALA A 275 18.36 9.85 -5.71
C ALA A 275 18.69 8.35 -5.69
N GLY A 276 17.95 7.55 -4.90
CA GLY A 276 18.11 6.10 -4.82
C GLY A 276 17.93 5.38 -6.16
N ILE A 277 17.16 5.96 -7.10
CA ILE A 277 16.93 5.43 -8.45
C ILE A 277 17.53 6.30 -9.56
N ALA A 278 18.54 7.12 -9.24
CA ALA A 278 19.18 8.00 -10.23
C ALA A 278 19.85 7.22 -11.38
N ALA A 279 20.41 6.04 -11.10
CA ALA A 279 21.08 5.19 -12.08
C ALA A 279 20.12 4.43 -13.02
N PHE A 280 18.81 4.44 -12.74
CA PHE A 280 17.82 3.82 -13.61
C PHE A 280 17.57 4.70 -14.84
N ASP A 281 17.25 4.09 -15.98
CA ASP A 281 16.96 4.85 -17.19
C ASP A 281 15.55 5.48 -17.18
N SER A 282 15.06 5.89 -18.35
CA SER A 282 13.76 6.53 -18.53
C SER A 282 12.58 5.63 -18.12
N ARG A 283 12.75 4.30 -18.04
CA ARG A 283 11.70 3.37 -17.61
C ARG A 283 11.30 3.57 -16.14
N ALA A 284 12.17 4.15 -15.32
CA ALA A 284 11.86 4.52 -13.94
C ALA A 284 11.09 5.86 -13.81
N LEU A 285 10.71 6.50 -14.92
CA LEU A 285 9.92 7.75 -14.88
C LEU A 285 8.64 7.62 -14.04
N PRO A 286 7.81 6.55 -14.14
CA PRO A 286 6.63 6.42 -13.29
C PRO A 286 6.94 6.49 -11.79
N LEU A 287 8.01 5.83 -11.33
CA LEU A 287 8.43 5.88 -9.93
C LEU A 287 8.83 7.31 -9.53
N ARG A 288 9.62 8.00 -10.37
CA ARG A 288 10.05 9.39 -10.09
C ARG A 288 8.86 10.34 -9.96
N VAL A 289 7.85 10.19 -10.82
CA VAL A 289 6.69 11.08 -10.81
C VAL A 289 5.72 10.72 -9.69
N ILE A 290 5.54 9.42 -9.37
CA ILE A 290 4.79 8.99 -8.17
C ILE A 290 5.41 9.58 -6.90
N ALA A 291 6.74 9.59 -6.77
CA ALA A 291 7.42 10.20 -5.64
C ALA A 291 7.07 11.69 -5.48
N ARG A 292 7.13 12.46 -6.57
CA ARG A 292 6.78 13.89 -6.55
C ARG A 292 5.31 14.13 -6.22
N TYR A 293 4.42 13.30 -6.76
CA TYR A 293 2.99 13.40 -6.46
C TYR A 293 2.65 13.24 -4.98
N ILE A 294 3.39 12.42 -4.22
CA ILE A 294 3.18 12.28 -2.78
C ILE A 294 3.41 13.61 -2.04
N MET A 295 4.29 14.46 -2.57
CA MET A 295 4.56 15.79 -2.01
C MET A 295 3.46 16.80 -2.35
N GLU A 296 2.86 16.68 -3.54
CA GLU A 296 1.97 17.69 -4.13
C GLU A 296 0.48 17.35 -4.00
N ARG A 297 0.15 16.15 -3.53
CA ARG A 297 -1.23 15.68 -3.45
C ARG A 297 -2.09 16.55 -2.54
N LYS A 298 -3.34 16.71 -2.95
CA LYS A 298 -4.40 17.43 -2.22
C LYS A 298 -5.50 16.50 -1.67
N SER A 299 -5.36 15.18 -1.90
CA SER A 299 -6.28 14.10 -1.50
C SER A 299 -5.62 12.73 -1.53
#